data_AF-A0A2A9FA00-F1
#
_entry.id   AF-A0A2A9FA00-F1
#
_cell.length_a   1.000
_cell.length_b   1.000
_cell.length_c   1.000
_cell.angle_alpha   90.00
_cell.angle_beta   90.00
_cell.angle_gamma   90.00
#
_symmetry.space_group_name_H-M   'P 1'
#
loop_
_entity.id
_entity.type
_entity.pdbx_description
1 polymer ?
#
loop_
_entity_poly.entity_id
_entity_poly.type
_entity_poly.pdbx_seq_one_letter_code
_entity_poly.pdbx_strand_id
1 'polypeptide(L)'
;MTPHEQSGTQQGREAFRSRLENHFHQAWGVPASAIFFRTQRFRLDYPGRSDLGALGLAGKIAWTLCLPFFAVYVLVGSILSEVGINLPALEDKETVKPGTVRVLGMVKAESVTSLIDALRRGRRGGWLVLAQGRAAFVKGSAPTAVNQPTWACTDGSVTLSVNTDHHNEIHLAWRQVARASLYLDPAEGAIALRQSRNFA
;
A
#
# COMPACT_ATOMS: atom_id res chain seq x y z
N MET A 1 -19.39 -10.91 19.71
CA MET A 1 -17.97 -11.12 19.38
C MET A 1 -17.22 -11.20 20.69
N THR A 2 -16.80 -12.39 21.07
CA THR A 2 -16.20 -12.67 22.38
C THR A 2 -14.68 -12.41 22.37
N PRO A 3 -14.08 -11.94 23.48
CA PRO A 3 -12.66 -11.55 23.54
C PRO A 3 -11.66 -12.70 23.32
N HIS A 4 -12.08 -13.96 23.47
CA HIS A 4 -11.20 -15.13 23.41
C HIS A 4 -10.77 -15.56 21.99
N GLU A 5 -11.49 -15.14 20.94
CA GLU A 5 -11.18 -15.52 19.54
C GLU A 5 -10.09 -14.63 18.91
N GLN A 6 -9.84 -13.45 19.47
CA GLN A 6 -8.81 -12.52 19.01
C GLN A 6 -7.41 -12.93 19.50
N SER A 7 -7.30 -13.54 20.68
CA SER A 7 -6.01 -13.91 21.28
C SER A 7 -5.31 -15.05 20.52
N GLY A 8 -6.05 -16.06 20.06
CA GLY A 8 -5.49 -17.17 19.29
C GLY A 8 -4.99 -16.78 17.89
N THR A 9 -5.59 -15.73 17.30
CA THR A 9 -5.18 -15.23 15.98
C THR A 9 -3.99 -14.28 16.05
N GLN A 10 -3.80 -13.55 17.15
CA GLN A 10 -2.61 -12.72 17.37
C GLN A 10 -1.37 -13.57 17.70
N GLN A 11 -1.48 -14.56 18.59
CA GLN A 11 -0.36 -15.43 18.97
C GLN A 11 0.14 -16.27 17.78
N GLY A 12 -0.77 -16.74 16.92
CA GLY A 12 -0.41 -17.43 15.68
C GLY A 12 0.28 -16.51 14.65
N ARG A 13 -0.07 -15.22 14.62
CA ARG A 13 0.57 -14.22 13.75
C ARG A 13 1.97 -13.89 14.21
N GLU A 14 2.19 -13.72 15.51
CA GLU A 14 3.53 -13.45 16.06
C GLU A 14 4.48 -14.63 15.84
N ALA A 15 4.02 -15.86 16.11
CA ALA A 15 4.81 -17.05 15.84
C ALA A 15 5.15 -17.19 14.34
N PHE A 16 4.23 -16.83 13.45
CA PHE A 16 4.49 -16.83 12.01
C PHE A 16 5.42 -15.70 11.57
N ARG A 17 5.30 -14.50 12.16
CA ARG A 17 6.22 -13.38 11.97
C ARG A 17 7.65 -13.84 12.28
N SER A 18 7.91 -14.36 13.49
CA SER A 18 9.25 -14.81 13.88
C SER A 18 9.80 -15.90 12.95
N ARG A 19 8.94 -16.81 12.44
CA ARG A 19 9.36 -17.82 11.46
C ARG A 19 9.78 -17.20 10.12
N LEU A 20 9.04 -16.20 9.63
CA LEU A 20 9.40 -15.48 8.41
C LEU A 20 10.71 -14.70 8.60
N GLU A 21 10.83 -13.98 9.71
CA GLU A 21 12.03 -13.22 10.04
C GLU A 21 13.26 -14.13 10.07
N ASN A 22 13.18 -15.26 10.77
CA ASN A 22 14.28 -16.23 10.83
C ASN A 22 14.60 -16.85 9.47
N HIS A 23 13.58 -17.21 8.69
CA HIS A 23 13.78 -17.81 7.36
C HIS A 23 14.49 -16.84 6.42
N PHE A 24 14.02 -15.59 6.33
CA PHE A 24 14.63 -14.59 5.46
C PHE A 24 15.96 -14.09 6.00
N HIS A 25 16.15 -14.03 7.33
CA HIS A 25 17.45 -13.77 7.93
C HIS A 25 18.48 -14.82 7.49
N GLN A 26 18.13 -16.11 7.57
CA GLN A 26 19.01 -17.20 7.12
C GLN A 26 19.24 -17.16 5.60
N ALA A 27 18.20 -16.91 4.80
CA ALA A 27 18.29 -16.87 3.35
C ALA A 27 19.10 -15.68 2.83
N TRP A 28 19.05 -14.54 3.53
CA TRP A 28 19.67 -13.30 3.08
C TRP A 28 20.98 -12.97 3.80
N GLY A 29 21.26 -13.61 4.94
CA GLY A 29 22.44 -13.33 5.76
C GLY A 29 22.41 -11.95 6.43
N VAL A 30 21.24 -11.31 6.52
CA VAL A 30 21.05 -9.98 7.13
C VAL A 30 19.76 -9.95 7.95
N PRO A 31 19.67 -9.12 9.01
CA PRO A 31 18.44 -8.91 9.78
C PRO A 31 17.25 -8.59 8.86
N ALA A 32 16.22 -9.42 8.97
CA ALA A 32 14.97 -9.24 8.25
C ALA A 32 13.84 -9.02 9.26
N SER A 33 12.87 -8.15 8.94
CA SER A 33 11.64 -8.04 9.73
C SER A 33 10.38 -8.12 8.89
N ALA A 34 9.34 -8.70 9.46
CA ALA A 34 8.13 -9.04 8.74
C ALA A 34 6.92 -8.26 9.27
N ILE A 35 6.30 -7.49 8.38
CA ILE A 35 5.17 -6.62 8.68
C ILE A 35 3.93 -7.21 8.03
N PHE A 36 2.86 -7.37 8.81
CA PHE A 36 1.60 -7.82 8.25
C PHE A 36 0.86 -6.63 7.66
N PHE A 37 0.30 -6.79 6.47
CA PHE A 37 -0.60 -5.79 5.94
C PHE A 37 -1.72 -6.45 5.14
N ARG A 38 -2.86 -5.75 5.08
CA ARG A 38 -4.03 -6.18 4.33
C ARG A 38 -4.38 -5.14 3.29
N THR A 39 -4.21 -5.49 2.02
CA THR A 39 -4.55 -4.59 0.93
C THR A 39 -6.06 -4.44 0.80
N GLN A 40 -6.56 -3.22 1.00
CA GLN A 40 -7.95 -2.84 0.82
C GLN A 40 -8.16 -2.04 -0.47
N ARG A 41 -7.24 -1.14 -0.78
CA ARG A 41 -7.33 -0.23 -1.94
C ARG A 41 -6.01 -0.17 -2.67
N PHE A 42 -6.07 -0.08 -3.98
CA PHE A 42 -4.93 0.25 -4.83
C PHE A 42 -5.18 1.60 -5.49
N ARG A 43 -4.18 2.47 -5.42
CA ARG A 43 -4.13 3.70 -6.21
C ARG A 43 -2.88 3.62 -7.08
N LEU A 44 -3.08 3.46 -8.37
CA LEU A 44 -2.01 3.30 -9.35
C LEU A 44 -1.91 4.55 -10.20
N ASP A 45 -0.79 5.25 -10.05
CA ASP A 45 -0.39 6.38 -10.87
C ASP A 45 0.96 6.02 -11.49
N TYR A 46 0.91 5.03 -12.38
CA TYR A 46 2.07 4.31 -12.91
C TYR A 46 1.95 4.03 -14.42
N PRO A 47 2.87 4.53 -15.27
CA PRO A 47 2.84 4.31 -16.70
C PRO A 47 3.13 2.84 -17.02
N GLY A 48 2.23 2.22 -17.77
CA GLY A 48 2.29 0.79 -18.10
C GLY A 48 1.32 -0.09 -17.32
N ARG A 49 0.61 0.47 -16.32
CA ARG A 49 -0.52 -0.19 -15.68
C ARG A 49 -1.60 0.83 -15.34
N SER A 50 -2.42 1.15 -16.33
CA SER A 50 -3.54 2.06 -16.17
C SER A 50 -4.66 1.39 -15.39
N ASP A 51 -4.97 1.91 -14.20
CA ASP A 51 -6.25 1.68 -13.53
C ASP A 51 -7.41 2.45 -14.18
N LEU A 52 -7.23 2.92 -15.42
CA LEU A 52 -8.32 3.40 -16.30
C LEU A 52 -9.37 2.31 -16.62
N GLY A 53 -9.16 1.08 -16.16
CA GLY A 53 -10.12 -0.03 -16.29
C GLY A 53 -11.16 -0.16 -15.16
N ALA A 54 -11.10 0.65 -14.08
CA ALA A 54 -11.91 0.39 -12.88
C ALA A 54 -13.05 1.38 -12.59
N LEU A 55 -13.30 2.38 -13.44
CA LEU A 55 -14.67 2.89 -13.52
C LEU A 55 -15.44 1.80 -14.26
N GLY A 56 -16.11 0.94 -13.50
CA GLY A 56 -17.09 0.00 -14.05
C GLY A 56 -18.04 0.76 -14.97
N LEU A 57 -18.71 0.07 -15.88
CA LEU A 57 -19.61 0.69 -16.86
C LEU A 57 -20.53 1.75 -16.21
N ALA A 58 -21.03 1.44 -15.00
CA ALA A 58 -21.82 2.34 -14.15
C ALA A 58 -21.11 3.65 -13.79
N GLY A 59 -19.81 3.63 -13.48
CA GLY A 59 -19.03 4.82 -13.17
C GLY A 59 -18.78 5.70 -14.40
N LYS A 60 -18.58 5.10 -15.57
CA LYS A 60 -18.49 5.85 -16.84
C LYS A 60 -19.83 6.50 -17.18
N ILE A 61 -20.93 5.76 -17.05
CA ILE A 61 -22.29 6.26 -17.27
C ILE A 61 -22.63 7.39 -16.28
N ALA A 62 -22.33 7.19 -14.98
CA ALA A 62 -22.53 8.20 -13.96
C ALA A 62 -21.70 9.47 -14.24
N TRP A 63 -20.44 9.31 -14.66
CA TRP A 63 -19.60 10.44 -15.03
C TRP A 63 -20.18 11.22 -16.22
N THR A 64 -20.60 10.52 -17.27
CA THR A 64 -21.22 11.14 -18.45
C THR A 64 -22.54 11.85 -18.11
N LEU A 65 -23.36 11.28 -17.22
CA LEU A 65 -24.60 11.89 -16.77
C LEU A 65 -24.38 13.09 -15.83
N CYS A 66 -23.33 13.05 -15.00
CA CYS A 66 -23.01 14.13 -14.07
C CYS A 66 -22.28 15.31 -14.73
N LEU A 67 -21.63 15.12 -15.88
CA LEU A 67 -20.88 16.15 -16.59
C LEU A 67 -21.71 17.41 -16.92
N PRO A 68 -22.95 17.33 -17.46
CA PRO A 68 -23.77 18.51 -17.67
C PRO A 68 -24.14 19.22 -16.35
N PHE A 69 -24.43 18.48 -15.28
CA PHE A 69 -24.70 19.07 -13.96
C PHE A 69 -23.46 19.74 -13.37
N PHE A 70 -22.27 19.18 -13.60
CA PHE A 70 -21.00 19.77 -13.19
C PHE A 70 -20.73 21.07 -13.94
N ALA A 71 -21.01 21.13 -15.24
CA ALA A 71 -20.89 22.36 -16.03
C ALA A 71 -21.83 23.46 -15.51
N VAL A 72 -23.08 23.12 -15.16
CA VAL A 72 -24.04 24.06 -14.54
C VAL A 72 -23.55 24.49 -13.16
N TYR A 73 -23.03 23.56 -12.34
CA TYR A 73 -22.48 23.87 -11.03
C TYR A 73 -21.28 24.82 -11.11
N VAL A 74 -20.35 24.61 -12.06
CA VAL A 74 -19.21 25.51 -12.29
C VAL A 74 -19.67 26.87 -12.79
N LEU A 75 -20.68 26.92 -13.66
CA LEU A 75 -21.27 28.19 -14.13
C LEU A 75 -21.89 28.97 -12.96
N VAL A 76 -22.69 28.31 -12.12
CA VAL A 76 -23.32 28.89 -10.94
C VAL A 76 -22.26 29.33 -9.92
N GLY A 77 -21.23 28.52 -9.69
CA GLY A 77 -20.10 28.87 -8.84
C GLY A 77 -19.32 30.08 -9.36
N SER A 78 -19.16 30.21 -10.67
CA SER A 78 -18.52 31.38 -11.29
C SER A 78 -19.34 32.65 -11.09
N ILE A 79 -20.67 32.57 -11.27
CA ILE A 79 -21.59 33.70 -11.02
C ILE A 79 -21.60 34.07 -9.53
N LEU A 80 -21.63 33.09 -8.63
CA LEU A 80 -21.61 33.34 -7.18
C LEU A 80 -20.28 33.94 -6.72
N SER A 81 -19.16 33.54 -7.34
CA SER A 81 -17.83 34.10 -7.09
C SER A 81 -17.74 35.57 -7.53
N GLU A 82 -18.33 35.94 -8.68
CA GLU A 82 -18.44 37.34 -9.11
C GLU A 82 -19.27 38.20 -8.14
N VAL A 83 -20.23 37.59 -7.42
CA VAL A 83 -21.08 38.25 -6.40
C VAL A 83 -20.41 38.22 -5.00
N GLY A 84 -19.18 37.70 -4.89
CA GLY A 84 -18.41 37.67 -3.63
C GLY A 84 -18.81 36.55 -2.66
N ILE A 85 -19.64 35.59 -3.12
CA ILE A 85 -20.02 34.41 -2.33
C ILE A 85 -19.12 33.26 -2.73
N ASN A 86 -18.05 33.05 -1.96
CA ASN A 86 -17.18 31.88 -2.14
C ASN A 86 -17.89 30.62 -1.66
N LEU A 87 -18.10 29.66 -2.57
CA LEU A 87 -18.49 28.32 -2.14
C LEU A 87 -17.38 27.72 -1.29
N PRO A 88 -17.72 26.93 -0.24
CA PRO A 88 -16.72 26.22 0.53
C PRO A 88 -15.92 25.33 -0.42
N ALA A 89 -14.61 25.58 -0.49
CA ALA A 89 -13.72 24.71 -1.23
C ALA A 89 -13.91 23.29 -0.71
N LEU A 90 -14.14 22.35 -1.64
CA LEU A 90 -14.03 20.92 -1.36
C LEU A 90 -12.55 20.67 -1.05
N GLU A 91 -12.12 20.97 0.19
CA GLU A 91 -10.87 20.45 0.72
C GLU A 91 -11.03 18.94 0.75
N ASP A 92 -10.49 18.30 -0.27
CA ASP A 92 -10.33 16.87 -0.37
C ASP A 92 -9.26 16.49 0.67
N LYS A 93 -9.67 16.48 1.96
CA LYS A 93 -8.90 15.87 3.04
C LYS A 93 -8.89 14.38 2.72
N GLU A 94 -7.95 13.99 1.88
CA GLU A 94 -7.76 12.61 1.46
C GLU A 94 -7.34 11.81 2.69
N THR A 95 -8.33 11.35 3.45
CA THR A 95 -8.14 10.50 4.62
C THR A 95 -7.70 9.13 4.10
N VAL A 96 -6.40 8.98 3.92
CA VAL A 96 -5.81 7.73 3.45
C VAL A 96 -6.13 6.63 4.46
N LYS A 97 -6.90 5.63 4.03
CA LYS A 97 -7.33 4.52 4.89
C LYS A 97 -6.22 3.47 5.00
N PRO A 98 -6.04 2.83 6.18
CA PRO A 98 -5.14 1.70 6.33
C PRO A 98 -5.39 0.60 5.29
N GLY A 99 -4.31 0.00 4.78
CA GLY A 99 -4.38 -0.99 3.70
C GLY A 99 -4.50 -0.39 2.30
N THR A 100 -4.36 0.93 2.16
CA THR A 100 -4.17 1.56 0.85
C THR A 100 -2.74 1.29 0.37
N VAL A 101 -2.60 0.90 -0.89
CA VAL A 101 -1.31 0.80 -1.58
C VAL A 101 -1.33 1.83 -2.70
N ARG A 102 -0.47 2.83 -2.60
CA ARG A 102 -0.26 3.84 -3.64
C ARG A 102 1.02 3.50 -4.39
N VAL A 103 0.97 3.39 -5.71
CA VAL A 103 2.17 3.19 -6.52
C VAL A 103 2.26 4.35 -7.50
N LEU A 104 3.35 5.10 -7.38
CA LEU A 104 3.71 6.24 -8.20
C LEU A 104 4.92 5.86 -9.04
N GLY A 105 4.99 6.28 -10.29
CA GLY A 105 6.23 6.15 -11.05
C GLY A 105 6.17 6.84 -12.39
N MET A 106 7.35 7.07 -12.96
CA MET A 106 7.50 7.80 -14.22
C MET A 106 7.86 6.89 -15.38
N VAL A 107 8.44 5.71 -15.09
CA VAL A 107 8.86 4.74 -16.11
C VAL A 107 8.46 3.33 -15.68
N LYS A 108 8.06 2.50 -16.67
CA LYS A 108 7.72 1.10 -16.47
C LYS A 108 8.95 0.28 -16.08
N ALA A 109 8.83 -0.48 -15.00
CA ALA A 109 9.84 -1.31 -14.38
C ALA A 109 9.19 -2.65 -14.00
N GLU A 110 9.81 -3.75 -14.43
CA GLU A 110 9.25 -5.09 -14.30
C GLU A 110 9.11 -5.54 -12.83
N SER A 111 10.08 -5.18 -11.99
CA SER A 111 10.08 -5.42 -10.55
C SER A 111 8.90 -4.74 -9.84
N VAL A 112 8.50 -3.55 -10.29
CA VAL A 112 7.35 -2.79 -9.75
C VAL A 112 6.05 -3.43 -10.23
N THR A 113 5.95 -3.80 -11.50
CA THR A 113 4.74 -4.45 -12.03
C THR A 113 4.47 -5.81 -11.37
N SER A 114 5.51 -6.61 -11.15
CA SER A 114 5.42 -7.90 -10.47
C SER A 114 5.04 -7.75 -8.99
N LEU A 115 5.53 -6.70 -8.31
CA LEU A 115 5.06 -6.35 -6.97
C LEU A 115 3.57 -6.04 -6.99
N ILE A 116 3.10 -5.15 -7.87
CA ILE A 116 1.67 -4.80 -7.95
C ILE A 116 0.82 -6.05 -8.20
N ASP A 117 1.27 -6.96 -9.07
CA ASP A 117 0.60 -8.25 -9.31
C ASP A 117 0.53 -9.12 -8.06
N ALA A 118 1.64 -9.26 -7.35
CA ALA A 118 1.72 -10.04 -6.13
C ALA A 118 0.78 -9.47 -5.05
N LEU A 119 0.79 -8.15 -4.86
CA LEU A 119 -0.08 -7.44 -3.92
C LEU A 119 -1.56 -7.60 -4.30
N ARG A 120 -1.91 -7.52 -5.59
CA ARG A 120 -3.29 -7.72 -6.07
C ARG A 120 -3.77 -9.15 -5.85
N ARG A 121 -2.92 -10.14 -6.14
CA ARG A 121 -3.21 -11.56 -5.86
C ARG A 121 -3.29 -11.85 -4.35
N GLY A 122 -2.68 -10.98 -3.53
CA GLY A 122 -2.66 -11.01 -2.07
C GLY A 122 -3.79 -10.26 -1.37
N ARG A 123 -4.88 -9.87 -2.07
CA ARG A 123 -6.04 -9.09 -1.54
C ARG A 123 -6.62 -9.52 -0.17
N ARG A 124 -6.33 -10.73 0.32
CA ARG A 124 -6.78 -11.24 1.64
C ARG A 124 -5.81 -10.95 2.79
N GLY A 125 -4.67 -10.32 2.52
CA GLY A 125 -3.60 -10.05 3.48
C GLY A 125 -2.34 -10.87 3.19
N GLY A 126 -1.20 -10.31 3.57
CA GLY A 126 0.10 -10.93 3.42
C GLY A 126 1.17 -10.23 4.25
N TRP A 127 2.37 -10.77 4.18
CA TRP A 127 3.51 -10.32 4.95
C TRP A 127 4.51 -9.65 4.01
N LEU A 128 4.88 -8.43 4.35
CA LEU A 128 5.99 -7.73 3.72
C LEU A 128 7.23 -7.95 4.60
N VAL A 129 8.21 -8.67 4.06
CA VAL A 129 9.49 -8.91 4.72
C VAL A 129 10.50 -7.92 4.16
N LEU A 130 11.14 -7.18 5.05
CA LEU A 130 12.06 -6.10 4.73
C LEU A 130 13.43 -6.42 5.30
N ALA A 131 14.48 -6.09 4.57
CA ALA A 131 15.87 -6.11 5.02
C ALA A 131 16.66 -5.04 4.26
N GLN A 132 17.90 -4.77 4.67
CA GLN A 132 18.73 -3.75 4.04
C GLN A 132 18.90 -4.01 2.52
N GLY A 133 18.29 -3.17 1.69
CA GLY A 133 18.29 -3.31 0.23
C GLY A 133 17.51 -4.50 -0.33
N ARG A 134 16.72 -5.20 0.49
CA ARG A 134 15.93 -6.37 0.07
C ARG A 134 14.50 -6.30 0.59
N ALA A 135 13.56 -6.71 -0.24
CA ALA A 135 12.16 -6.77 0.14
C ALA A 135 11.50 -8.01 -0.46
N ALA A 136 10.61 -8.64 0.28
CA ALA A 136 9.82 -9.76 -0.22
C ALA A 136 8.37 -9.66 0.26
N PHE A 137 7.45 -10.13 -0.58
CA PHE A 137 6.05 -10.26 -0.24
C PHE A 137 5.65 -11.73 -0.21
N VAL A 138 5.10 -12.16 0.92
CA VAL A 138 4.59 -13.51 1.14
C VAL A 138 3.09 -13.46 1.30
N LYS A 139 2.36 -14.12 0.40
CA LYS A 139 0.90 -14.18 0.45
C LYS A 139 0.44 -15.12 1.57
N GLY A 140 -0.56 -14.68 2.34
CA GLY A 140 -1.29 -15.53 3.29
C GLY A 140 -1.30 -14.99 4.72
N SER A 141 -2.26 -15.48 5.51
CA SER A 141 -2.45 -15.15 6.93
C SER A 141 -2.28 -16.37 7.84
N ALA A 142 -1.94 -17.55 7.30
CA ALA A 142 -1.97 -18.82 8.01
C ALA A 142 -0.60 -19.53 8.04
N PRO A 143 -0.28 -20.30 9.10
CA PRO A 143 1.08 -20.69 9.46
C PRO A 143 1.58 -21.99 8.80
N THR A 144 0.95 -22.44 7.72
CA THR A 144 1.08 -23.84 7.27
C THR A 144 2.27 -24.14 6.38
N ALA A 145 2.92 -23.15 5.77
CA ALA A 145 4.24 -23.29 5.17
C ALA A 145 4.84 -21.90 4.90
N VAL A 146 6.13 -21.71 5.18
CA VAL A 146 6.88 -20.58 4.62
C VAL A 146 7.07 -20.87 3.13
N ASN A 147 6.04 -20.56 2.35
CA ASN A 147 6.09 -20.71 0.90
C ASN A 147 7.10 -19.71 0.33
N GLN A 148 7.68 -20.06 -0.82
CA GLN A 148 8.51 -19.16 -1.61
C GLN A 148 7.83 -17.78 -1.73
N PRO A 149 8.61 -16.68 -1.66
CA PRO A 149 8.06 -15.34 -1.75
C PRO A 149 7.26 -15.20 -3.04
N THR A 150 6.04 -14.67 -2.93
CA THR A 150 5.19 -14.37 -4.11
C THR A 150 5.83 -13.26 -4.96
N TRP A 151 6.67 -12.44 -4.32
CA TRP A 151 7.55 -11.48 -4.96
C TRP A 151 8.78 -11.26 -4.08
N ALA A 152 9.96 -11.10 -4.68
CA ALA A 152 11.18 -10.73 -3.98
C ALA A 152 12.05 -9.82 -4.84
N CYS A 153 12.63 -8.81 -4.20
CA CYS A 153 13.65 -7.93 -4.73
C CYS A 153 14.91 -8.14 -3.89
N THR A 154 15.91 -8.80 -4.46
CA THR A 154 17.17 -9.16 -3.79
C THR A 154 18.39 -8.41 -4.35
N ASP A 155 18.19 -7.64 -5.41
CA ASP A 155 19.18 -6.96 -6.25
C ASP A 155 19.67 -5.61 -5.71
N GLY A 156 19.19 -5.16 -4.54
CA GLY A 156 19.58 -3.86 -3.98
C GLY A 156 19.09 -2.66 -4.79
N SER A 157 18.13 -2.87 -5.69
CA SER A 157 17.51 -1.79 -6.49
C SER A 157 16.47 -0.99 -5.70
N VAL A 158 16.03 -1.52 -4.55
CA VAL A 158 15.02 -0.95 -3.67
C VAL A 158 15.66 -0.28 -2.47
N THR A 159 15.43 1.02 -2.36
CA THR A 159 15.61 1.80 -1.14
C THR A 159 14.33 1.75 -0.32
N LEU A 160 14.49 1.45 0.97
CA LEU A 160 13.40 1.36 1.93
C LEU A 160 13.43 2.57 2.84
N SER A 161 12.30 3.26 2.98
CA SER A 161 12.13 4.28 4.01
C SER A 161 10.76 4.13 4.67
N VAL A 162 10.74 4.20 5.98
CA VAL A 162 9.51 4.16 6.77
C VAL A 162 9.23 5.59 7.22
N ASN A 163 8.11 6.16 6.76
CA ASN A 163 7.68 7.49 7.14
C ASN A 163 6.43 7.38 8.01
N THR A 164 6.59 7.64 9.31
CA THR A 164 5.50 7.56 10.29
C THR A 164 4.91 8.92 10.66
N ASP A 165 5.49 10.02 10.20
CA ASP A 165 5.12 11.36 10.69
C ASP A 165 3.70 11.78 10.28
N HIS A 166 3.17 11.18 9.19
CA HIS A 166 1.81 11.49 8.75
C HIS A 166 0.86 10.29 8.66
N HIS A 167 1.28 9.07 8.30
CA HIS A 167 0.29 7.98 8.05
C HIS A 167 0.77 6.52 8.25
N ASN A 168 1.80 6.25 9.07
CA ASN A 168 2.35 4.89 9.23
C ASN A 168 2.66 4.22 7.88
N GLU A 169 3.46 4.91 7.05
CA GLU A 169 3.67 4.58 5.65
C GLU A 169 5.03 3.91 5.44
N ILE A 170 5.05 2.79 4.71
CA ILE A 170 6.29 2.20 4.19
C ILE A 170 6.45 2.64 2.74
N HIS A 171 7.59 3.24 2.43
CA HIS A 171 8.00 3.55 1.08
C HIS A 171 9.04 2.55 0.58
N LEU A 172 8.74 1.97 -0.57
CA LEU A 172 9.66 1.23 -1.41
C LEU A 172 9.98 2.12 -2.61
N ALA A 173 11.21 2.61 -2.70
CA ALA A 173 11.66 3.46 -3.80
C ALA A 173 12.67 2.70 -4.67
N TRP A 174 12.40 2.59 -5.96
CA TRP A 174 13.35 2.07 -6.95
C TRP A 174 14.10 3.24 -7.56
N ARG A 175 15.41 3.34 -7.31
CA ARG A 175 16.40 4.30 -7.87
C ARG A 175 15.83 5.34 -8.87
N GLN A 176 14.97 6.25 -8.37
CA GLN A 176 14.29 7.34 -9.09
C GLN A 176 13.24 6.99 -10.18
N VAL A 177 12.90 5.72 -10.36
CA VAL A 177 11.95 5.27 -11.40
C VAL A 177 10.51 5.15 -10.89
N ALA A 178 10.35 4.64 -9.66
CA ALA A 178 9.06 4.35 -9.08
C ALA A 178 9.12 4.37 -7.54
N ARG A 179 7.97 4.64 -6.92
CA ARG A 179 7.75 4.60 -5.49
C ARG A 179 6.45 3.88 -5.20
N ALA A 180 6.51 2.81 -4.42
CA ALA A 180 5.35 2.19 -3.81
C ALA A 180 5.25 2.62 -2.35
N SER A 181 4.05 2.99 -1.95
CA SER A 181 3.68 3.56 -0.67
C SER A 181 2.60 2.68 -0.07
N LEU A 182 2.92 1.99 1.03
CA LEU A 182 2.00 1.09 1.72
C LEU A 182 1.59 1.74 3.03
N TYR A 183 0.28 1.98 3.17
CA TYR A 183 -0.30 2.55 4.38
C TYR A 183 -0.69 1.43 5.33
N LEU A 184 -0.04 1.37 6.49
CA LEU A 184 -0.23 0.32 7.48
C LEU A 184 -1.37 0.65 8.45
N ASP A 185 -1.82 -0.38 9.15
CA ASP A 185 -2.59 -0.21 10.37
C ASP A 185 -1.70 0.43 11.46
N PRO A 186 -2.20 1.34 12.32
CA PRO A 186 -1.41 1.94 13.39
C PRO A 186 -0.63 0.95 14.26
N ALA A 187 -1.20 -0.24 14.54
CA ALA A 187 -0.51 -1.27 15.32
C ALA A 187 0.72 -1.82 14.59
N GLU A 188 0.61 -2.09 13.29
CA GLU A 188 1.71 -2.58 12.45
C GLU A 188 2.70 -1.46 12.12
N GLY A 189 2.24 -0.20 12.04
CA GLY A 189 3.09 0.98 11.89
C GLY A 189 4.07 1.16 13.04
N ALA A 190 3.61 0.98 14.28
CA ALA A 190 4.48 1.04 15.45
C ALA A 190 5.55 -0.07 15.45
N ILE A 191 5.21 -1.26 14.95
CA ILE A 191 6.15 -2.39 14.81
C ILE A 191 7.17 -2.08 13.71
N ALA A 192 6.71 -1.59 12.55
CA ALA A 192 7.55 -1.17 11.45
C ALA A 192 8.57 -0.09 11.88
N LEU A 193 8.15 0.86 12.73
CA LEU A 193 9.03 1.90 13.27
C LEU A 193 10.11 1.34 14.20
N ARG A 194 9.75 0.41 15.09
CA ARG A 194 10.75 -0.25 15.95
C ARG A 194 11.78 -1.00 15.12
N GLN A 195 11.33 -1.60 14.03
CA GLN A 195 12.16 -2.41 13.14
C GLN A 195 12.91 -1.57 12.10
N SER A 196 12.48 -0.34 11.79
CA SER A 196 13.14 0.53 10.80
C SER A 196 14.57 0.91 11.17
N ARG A 197 14.89 0.93 12.46
CA ARG A 197 16.26 1.09 12.96
C ARG A 197 17.21 -0.05 12.54
N ASN A 198 16.66 -1.22 12.20
CA ASN A 198 17.44 -2.36 11.73
C ASN A 198 17.64 -2.34 10.20
N PHE A 199 17.01 -1.41 9.49
CA PHE A 199 17.01 -1.34 8.02
C PHE A 199 17.67 -0.09 7.45
N ALA A 200 17.92 0.91 8.29
CA ALA A 200 18.60 2.16 7.94
C ALA A 200 20.11 1.97 7.75
#